data_AF-A0A426G8P8-F1
#
_entry.id   AF-A0A426G8P8-F1
#
_cell.length_a   1.000
_cell.length_b   1.000
_cell.length_c   1.000
_cell.angle_alpha   90.00
_cell.angle_beta   90.00
_cell.angle_gamma   90.00
#
_symmetry.space_group_name_H-M   'P 1'
#
loop_
_entity.id
_entity.type
_entity.pdbx_description
1 polymer ?
#
loop_
_entity_poly.entity_id
_entity_poly.type
_entity_poly.pdbx_seq_one_letter_code
_entity_poly.pdbx_strand_id
1 'polypeptide(L)' 'MKVLLYIVNALSCLNDRFEAKIKARNQYFKEVMKEFSELYDRGCAGELKLPENALEKFAKTRNIKQVEKLNRQIKEMNGL' A
#
# COMPACT_ATOMS: atom_id res chain seq x y z
N MET A 1 -28.60 34.26 4.09
CA MET A 1 -27.87 33.26 4.91
C MET A 1 -28.04 31.79 4.47
N LYS A 2 -29.15 31.36 3.85
CA LYS A 2 -29.33 29.95 3.42
C LYS A 2 -28.32 29.46 2.37
N VAL A 3 -27.95 30.33 1.42
CA VAL A 3 -26.99 30.01 0.34
C VAL A 3 -25.58 29.78 0.91
N LEU A 4 -25.16 30.60 1.87
CA LEU A 4 -23.86 30.48 2.53
C LEU A 4 -23.74 29.16 3.31
N LEU A 5 -24.80 28.76 4.02
CA LEU A 5 -24.86 27.48 4.73
C LEU A 5 -24.80 26.28 3.77
N TYR A 6 -25.47 26.36 2.62
CA TYR A 6 -25.39 25.33 1.59
C TYR A 6 -23.97 25.18 1.02
N ILE A 7 -23.29 26.29 0.75
CA ILE A 7 -21.91 26.29 0.25
C ILE A 7 -20.96 25.66 1.27
N VAL A 8 -21.06 26.05 2.55
CA VAL A 8 -20.23 25.50 3.63
C VAL A 8 -20.43 23.98 3.74
N ASN A 9 -21.68 23.50 3.75
CA ASN A 9 -21.97 22.08 3.83
C ASN A 9 -21.42 21.29 2.62
N ALA A 10 -21.53 21.86 1.41
CA ALA A 10 -20.99 21.23 0.20
C ALA A 10 -19.45 21.12 0.26
N LEU A 11 -18.76 22.16 0.75
CA LEU A 11 -17.31 22.13 0.95
C LEU A 11 -16.89 21.13 2.03
N SER A 12 -17.63 21.04 3.14
CA SER A 12 -17.38 20.04 4.19
C SER A 12 -17.53 18.61 3.64
N CYS A 13 -18.61 18.31 2.91
CA CYS A 13 -18.79 17.00 2.29
C CYS A 13 -17.70 16.65 1.27
N LEU A 14 -17.18 17.64 0.54
CA LEU A 14 -16.04 17.44 -0.37
C LEU A 14 -14.78 17.12 0.43
N ASN A 15 -14.51 17.87 1.51
CA ASN A 15 -13.36 17.63 2.37
C ASN A 15 -13.37 16.22 2.97
N ASP A 16 -14.51 15.80 3.54
CA ASP A 16 -14.66 14.45 4.12
C ASP A 16 -14.38 13.35 3.09
N ARG A 17 -14.82 13.54 1.83
CA ARG A 17 -14.54 12.60 0.74
C ARG A 17 -13.07 12.55 0.39
N PHE A 18 -12.37 13.68 0.40
CA PHE A 18 -10.92 13.70 0.16
C PHE A 18 -10.16 13.03 1.30
N GLU A 19 -10.51 13.33 2.55
CA GLU A 19 -9.91 12.68 3.72
C GLU A 19 -10.12 11.17 3.72
N ALA A 20 -11.34 10.70 3.40
CA ALA A 20 -11.64 9.28 3.28
C ALA A 20 -10.78 8.60 2.20
N LYS A 21 -10.59 9.25 1.03
CA LYS A 21 -9.72 8.73 -0.04
C LYS A 21 -8.25 8.67 0.39
N ILE A 22 -7.76 9.69 1.08
CA ILE A 22 -6.38 9.72 1.60
C ILE A 22 -6.19 8.61 2.64
N LYS A 23 -7.15 8.43 3.54
CA LYS A 23 -7.12 7.38 4.57
C LYS A 23 -7.10 5.99 3.94
N ALA A 24 -8.00 5.72 2.99
CA ALA A 24 -8.05 4.45 2.27
C ALA A 24 -6.73 4.17 1.53
N ARG A 25 -6.16 5.19 0.86
CA ARG A 25 -4.85 5.06 0.22
C ARG A 25 -3.76 4.74 1.25
N ASN A 26 -3.67 5.49 2.34
CA ASN A 26 -2.64 5.26 3.36
C ASN A 26 -2.76 3.86 3.99
N GLN A 27 -3.98 3.38 4.19
CA GLN A 27 -4.22 2.03 4.68
C GLN A 27 -3.73 0.98 3.67
N TYR A 28 -4.09 1.11 2.39
CA TYR A 28 -3.59 0.23 1.33
C TYR A 28 -2.05 0.22 1.25
N PHE A 29 -1.39 1.37 1.37
CA PHE A 29 0.07 1.42 1.43
C PHE A 29 0.64 0.66 2.63
N LYS A 30 0.05 0.82 3.82
CA LYS A 30 0.49 0.10 5.02
C LYS A 30 0.34 -1.42 4.87
N GLU A 31 -0.77 -1.87 4.28
CA GLU A 31 -1.04 -3.30 4.08
C GLU A 31 -0.03 -3.94 3.12
N VAL A 32 0.21 -3.33 1.95
CA VAL A 32 1.18 -3.85 0.98
C VAL A 32 2.61 -3.86 1.53
N MET A 33 3.00 -2.83 2.30
CA MET A 33 4.31 -2.76 2.92
C MET A 33 4.49 -3.79 4.03
N LYS A 34 3.45 -3.96 4.86
CA LYS A 34 3.45 -4.98 5.93
C LYS A 34 3.60 -6.38 5.34
N GLU A 35 2.85 -6.68 4.28
CA GLU A 35 2.96 -7.96 3.59
C GLU A 35 4.36 -8.19 3.02
N PHE A 36 4.99 -7.16 2.43
CA PHE A 36 6.37 -7.28 1.96
C PHE A 36 7.32 -7.61 3.11
N SER A 37 7.22 -6.91 4.24
CA SER A 37 8.06 -7.17 5.43
C SER A 37 7.88 -8.60 5.93
N GLU A 38 6.66 -9.09 6.06
CA GLU A 38 6.39 -10.46 6.52
C GLU A 38 6.94 -11.52 5.55
N LEU A 39 6.76 -11.33 4.24
CA LEU A 39 7.31 -12.22 3.22
C LEU A 39 8.84 -12.21 3.22
N TYR A 40 9.44 -11.02 3.40
CA TYR A 40 10.88 -10.85 3.45
C TYR A 40 11.48 -11.50 4.70
N ASP A 41 10.89 -11.29 5.87
CA ASP A 41 11.35 -11.85 7.15
C ASP A 41 11.30 -13.39 7.11
N ARG A 42 10.20 -13.97 6.60
CA ARG A 42 10.08 -15.41 6.39
C ARG A 42 11.11 -15.94 5.39
N GLY A 43 11.41 -15.15 4.36
CA GLY A 43 12.46 -15.46 3.41
C GLY A 43 13.87 -15.45 4.04
N CYS A 44 14.15 -14.47 4.90
CA CYS A 44 15.38 -14.39 5.68
C CYS A 44 15.51 -15.53 6.70
N ALA A 45 14.38 -16.01 7.26
CA ALA A 45 14.32 -17.19 8.11
C ALA A 45 14.50 -18.53 7.34
N GLY A 46 14.56 -18.48 6.01
CA GLY A 46 14.68 -19.66 5.14
C GLY A 46 13.38 -20.41 4.89
N GLU A 47 12.24 -19.89 5.34
CA GLU A 47 10.92 -20.50 5.11
C GLU A 47 10.42 -20.29 3.68
N LEU A 48 10.83 -19.19 3.04
CA LEU A 48 10.43 -18.82 1.69
C LEU A 48 11.64 -18.53 0.81
N LYS A 49 11.52 -18.84 -0.48
CA LYS A 49 12.46 -18.37 -1.50
C LYS A 49 12.19 -16.90 -1.78
N LEU A 50 13.22 -16.08 -1.68
CA LEU A 50 13.18 -14.68 -2.11
C LEU A 50 13.76 -14.53 -3.52
N PRO A 51 13.23 -13.60 -4.33
CA PRO A 51 13.87 -13.25 -5.59
C PRO A 51 15.25 -12.63 -5.33
N GLU A 52 16.18 -12.85 -6.25
CA GLU A 52 17.49 -12.22 -6.18
C GLU A 52 17.37 -10.70 -6.05
N ASN A 53 18.17 -10.14 -5.15
CA ASN A 53 18.18 -8.72 -4.81
C ASN A 53 16.79 -8.16 -4.42
N ALA A 54 15.95 -8.95 -3.75
CA ALA A 54 14.61 -8.53 -3.30
C ALA A 54 14.63 -7.18 -2.57
N LEU A 55 15.58 -6.98 -1.64
CA LEU A 55 15.73 -5.73 -0.89
C LEU A 55 16.13 -4.55 -1.78
N GLU A 56 17.03 -4.76 -2.75
CA GLU A 56 17.47 -3.72 -3.68
C GLU A 56 16.34 -3.32 -4.64
N LYS A 57 15.60 -4.31 -5.16
CA LYS A 57 14.41 -4.10 -6.00
C LYS A 57 13.37 -3.30 -5.24
N PHE A 58 13.13 -3.64 -3.97
CA PHE A 58 12.27 -2.89 -3.08
C PHE A 58 12.76 -1.46 -2.86
N ALA A 59 14.03 -1.25 -2.51
CA ALA A 59 14.61 0.08 -2.31
C ALA A 59 14.53 0.98 -3.56
N LYS A 60 14.56 0.38 -4.75
CA LYS A 60 14.40 1.07 -6.04
C LYS A 60 12.95 1.33 -6.44
N THR A 61 11.96 0.75 -5.74
CA THR A 61 10.55 0.99 -6.09
C THR A 61 10.15 2.43 -5.82
N ARG A 62 9.45 3.03 -6.78
CA ARG A 62 8.96 4.42 -6.72
C ARG A 62 7.46 4.49 -6.44
N ASN A 63 6.77 3.36 -6.51
CA ASN A 63 5.32 3.26 -6.32
C ASN A 63 4.93 1.92 -5.68
N ILE A 64 3.87 1.94 -4.88
CA ILE A 64 3.34 0.79 -4.13
C ILE A 64 2.93 -0.37 -5.03
N LYS A 65 2.47 -0.12 -6.26
CA LYS A 65 2.17 -1.18 -7.23
C LYS A 65 3.38 -2.04 -7.59
N GLN A 66 4.58 -1.47 -7.52
CA GLN A 66 5.81 -2.23 -7.76
C GLN A 66 6.12 -3.13 -6.56
N VAL A 67 5.86 -2.66 -5.33
CA VAL A 67 5.96 -3.47 -4.10
C VAL A 67 4.95 -4.62 -4.14
N GLU A 68 3.69 -4.35 -4.53
CA GLU A 68 2.67 -5.38 -4.71
C GLU A 68 3.09 -6.43 -5.75
N LYS A 69 3.72 -6.00 -6.85
CA LYS A 69 4.29 -6.92 -7.84
C LYS A 69 5.42 -7.77 -7.25
N LEU A 70 6.28 -7.20 -6.40
CA LEU A 70 7.30 -7.97 -5.67
C LEU A 70 6.66 -9.01 -4.73
N ASN A 71 5.65 -8.61 -3.94
CA ASN A 71 4.91 -9.53 -3.06
C ASN A 71 4.35 -10.70 -3.86
N ARG A 72 3.72 -10.41 -4.99
CA ARG A 72 3.17 -11.42 -5.89
C ARG A 72 4.25 -12.36 -6.44
N GLN A 73 5.39 -11.83 -6.85
CA GLN A 73 6.52 -12.65 -7.30
C GLN A 73 7.03 -13.59 -6.20
N ILE A 74 7.18 -13.09 -4.96
CA ILE A 74 7.58 -13.92 -3.82
C ILE A 74 6.54 -15.03 -3.59
N LYS A 75 5.25 -14.73 -3.62
CA LYS A 75 4.19 -15.73 -3.43
C LYS A 75 4.19 -16.80 -4.53
N GLU A 76 4.28 -16.38 -5.79
CA GLU A 76 4.32 -17.27 -6.95
C GLU A 76 5.53 -18.22 -6.90
N MET A 77 6.69 -17.74 -6.45
CA MET A 77 7.89 -18.58 -6.25
C MET A 77 7.72 -19.64 -5.16
N ASN A 78 6.76 -19.48 -4.25
CA ASN A 78 6.55 -20.32 -3.08
C ASN A 78 5.19 -21.05 -3.07
N GLY A 79 4.38 -20.91 -4.14
CA GLY A 79 3.07 -21.57 -4.24
C GLY A 79 2.01 -21.04 -3.27
N LEU A 80 2.10 -19.77 -2.88
CA LEU A 80 1.19 -19.07 -1.96
C LEU A 80 0.12 -18.23 -2.67
#